data_AF-A0A397JHN4-F1
#
_entry.id   AF-A0A397JHN4-F1
#
_cell.length_a   1.000
_cell.length_b   1.000
_cell.length_c   1.000
_cell.angle_alpha   90.00
_cell.angle_beta   90.00
_cell.angle_gamma   90.00
#
_symmetry.space_group_name_H-M   'P 1'
#
loop_
_entity.id
_entity.type
_entity.pdbx_description
1 polymer ?
#
loop_
_entity_poly.entity_id
_entity_poly.type
_entity_poly.pdbx_seq_one_letter_code
_entity_poly.pdbx_strand_id
1 'polypeptide(L)'
;MSSKFLEKLSQDFTELLDDNEEYNVIIKVDKEANKKSFTAHSTVLRYRSSYFKNELTNTTVTVNENNIKVIIKPNISSQVFEIILKYIYGGIVNVENVNTKTIYELMIAAKELEFEELSKEIESHLIDTKAAWIRTHFSFVYQSIFKINEFKNLENFCNNIIAKHPNLIFESEDFKSLQESALVSILKRDGLQVKESDIWDYVIKWGIAKNPDLPVKLEEWSDENFLTLKITLQQFLPHFRYFHISNADIMDRIKPYKKILDEQLWDDLIQYLLLPDRPIKSIILPARSISISELPSREINLFRL
;
A
#
# COMPACT_ATOMS: atom_id res chain seq x y z
N MET A 1 -40.22 -14.34 -23.73
CA MET A 1 -39.26 -15.26 -23.06
C MET A 1 -37.87 -14.85 -23.53
N SER A 2 -36.92 -14.64 -22.62
CA SER A 2 -35.53 -14.27 -22.97
C SER A 2 -34.62 -15.41 -22.54
N SER A 3 -33.94 -16.03 -23.50
CA SER A 3 -32.94 -17.09 -23.26
C SER A 3 -31.55 -16.49 -23.36
N LYS A 4 -30.65 -16.88 -22.45
CA LYS A 4 -29.25 -16.42 -22.42
C LYS A 4 -28.34 -17.59 -22.79
N PHE A 5 -27.45 -17.40 -23.76
CA PHE A 5 -26.49 -18.41 -24.24
C PHE A 5 -25.04 -17.97 -23.99
N LEU A 6 -24.77 -17.41 -22.81
CA LEU A 6 -23.49 -16.77 -22.49
C LEU A 6 -22.35 -17.78 -22.30
N GLU A 7 -22.65 -18.97 -21.79
CA GLU A 7 -21.63 -20.02 -21.56
C GLU A 7 -21.02 -20.51 -22.87
N LYS A 8 -21.86 -20.81 -23.88
CA LYS A 8 -21.35 -21.24 -25.19
C LYS A 8 -20.57 -20.12 -25.88
N LEU A 9 -21.06 -18.88 -25.82
CA LEU A 9 -20.32 -17.73 -26.34
C LEU A 9 -18.94 -17.57 -25.68
N SER A 10 -18.87 -17.71 -24.35
CA SER A 10 -17.61 -17.67 -23.59
C SER A 10 -16.64 -18.78 -24.01
N GLN A 11 -17.16 -20.00 -24.21
CA GLN A 11 -16.37 -21.13 -24.71
C GLN A 11 -15.85 -20.85 -26.12
N ASP A 12 -16.69 -20.36 -27.03
CA ASP A 12 -16.30 -20.05 -28.42
C ASP A 12 -15.16 -19.01 -28.47
N PHE A 13 -15.20 -17.98 -27.63
CA PHE A 13 -14.09 -17.02 -27.52
C PHE A 13 -12.85 -17.60 -26.84
N THR A 14 -13.00 -18.54 -25.91
CA THR A 14 -11.85 -19.21 -25.29
C THR A 14 -11.15 -20.11 -26.31
N GLU A 15 -11.90 -20.82 -27.15
CA GLU A 15 -11.35 -21.59 -28.28
C GLU A 15 -10.59 -20.68 -29.27
N LEU A 16 -11.12 -19.49 -29.58
CA LEU A 16 -10.44 -18.49 -30.41
C LEU A 16 -9.08 -18.03 -29.84
N LEU A 17 -8.92 -18.00 -28.52
CA LEU A 17 -7.63 -17.66 -27.90
C LEU A 17 -6.56 -18.72 -28.19
N ASP A 18 -6.95 -20.00 -28.25
CA ASP A 18 -6.04 -21.15 -28.38
C ASP A 18 -5.72 -21.52 -29.84
N ASP A 19 -6.56 -21.10 -30.79
CA ASP A 19 -6.46 -21.46 -32.22
C ASP A 19 -5.18 -20.91 -32.90
N ASN A 20 -4.58 -19.84 -32.35
CA ASN A 20 -3.42 -19.13 -32.92
C ASN A 20 -3.62 -18.60 -34.36
N GLU A 21 -4.86 -18.55 -34.85
CA GLU A 21 -5.22 -17.97 -36.13
C GLU A 21 -5.57 -16.48 -35.98
N GLU A 22 -5.45 -15.71 -37.07
CA GLU A 22 -5.86 -14.30 -37.23
C GLU A 22 -5.42 -13.27 -36.16
N TYR A 23 -4.51 -13.65 -35.26
CA TYR A 23 -3.98 -12.73 -34.26
C TYR A 23 -3.27 -11.54 -34.91
N ASN A 24 -3.47 -10.35 -34.35
CA ASN A 24 -2.86 -9.11 -34.84
C ASN A 24 -2.20 -8.30 -33.73
N VAL A 25 -2.08 -8.88 -32.53
CA VAL A 25 -1.36 -8.34 -31.39
C VAL A 25 -0.47 -9.42 -30.78
N ILE A 26 0.75 -9.05 -30.42
CA ILE A 26 1.64 -9.83 -29.56
C ILE A 26 1.87 -9.03 -28.27
N ILE A 27 1.66 -9.66 -27.13
CA ILE A 27 1.92 -9.08 -25.81
C ILE A 27 3.10 -9.81 -25.20
N LYS A 28 4.19 -9.07 -24.94
CA LYS A 28 5.41 -9.57 -24.33
C LYS A 28 5.40 -9.23 -22.85
N VAL A 29 5.42 -10.24 -22.01
CA VAL A 29 5.41 -10.11 -20.54
C VAL A 29 6.69 -10.69 -19.94
N ASP A 30 6.83 -10.62 -18.62
CA ASP A 30 8.05 -10.93 -17.88
C ASP A 30 9.23 -9.99 -18.20
N LYS A 31 10.26 -10.03 -17.34
CA LYS A 31 11.51 -9.27 -17.53
C LYS A 31 12.30 -9.79 -18.73
N GLU A 32 13.17 -8.94 -19.29
CA GLU A 32 13.89 -9.21 -20.56
C GLU A 32 14.57 -10.57 -20.66
N ALA A 33 15.13 -11.09 -19.56
CA ALA A 33 15.80 -12.38 -19.54
C ALA A 33 14.87 -13.58 -19.78
N ASN A 34 13.56 -13.45 -19.51
CA ASN A 34 12.56 -14.54 -19.57
C ASN A 34 11.27 -14.12 -20.29
N LYS A 35 11.36 -13.25 -21.31
CA LYS A 35 10.18 -12.72 -22.01
C LYS A 35 9.32 -13.84 -22.60
N LYS A 36 8.08 -13.97 -22.12
CA LYS A 36 7.03 -14.80 -22.75
C LYS A 36 6.19 -13.93 -23.67
N SER A 37 5.85 -14.47 -24.84
CA SER A 37 4.97 -13.81 -25.81
C SER A 37 3.61 -14.48 -25.85
N PHE A 38 2.55 -13.68 -25.90
CA PHE A 38 1.17 -14.11 -26.05
C PHE A 38 0.59 -13.47 -27.31
N THR A 39 -0.12 -14.26 -28.11
CA THR A 39 -0.88 -13.80 -29.28
C THR A 39 -2.30 -13.41 -28.85
N ALA A 40 -2.86 -12.37 -29.48
CA ALA A 40 -4.19 -11.89 -29.15
C ALA A 40 -4.84 -11.10 -30.30
N HIS A 41 -6.13 -10.85 -30.13
CA HIS A 41 -6.99 -10.16 -31.09
C HIS A 41 -7.30 -8.74 -30.59
N SER A 42 -6.87 -7.74 -31.36
CA SER A 42 -7.05 -6.33 -30.98
C SER A 42 -8.52 -5.94 -30.76
N THR A 43 -9.45 -6.51 -31.53
CA THR A 43 -10.88 -6.27 -31.36
C THR A 43 -11.35 -6.68 -29.96
N VAL A 44 -11.03 -7.90 -29.52
CA VAL A 44 -11.41 -8.40 -28.19
C VAL A 44 -10.79 -7.54 -27.09
N LEU A 45 -9.48 -7.27 -27.16
CA LEU A 45 -8.77 -6.49 -26.14
C LEU A 45 -9.37 -5.09 -25.94
N ARG A 46 -9.63 -4.35 -27.03
CA ARG A 46 -10.10 -2.95 -26.99
C ARG A 46 -11.51 -2.80 -26.41
N TYR A 47 -12.33 -3.83 -26.47
CA TYR A 47 -13.68 -3.80 -25.88
C TYR A 47 -13.72 -4.29 -24.44
N ARG A 48 -12.70 -5.04 -24.01
CA ARG A 48 -12.61 -5.55 -22.63
C ARG A 48 -11.87 -4.60 -21.69
N SER A 49 -10.99 -3.74 -22.20
CA SER A 49 -10.26 -2.76 -21.38
C SER A 49 -9.98 -1.46 -22.12
N SER A 50 -10.21 -0.34 -21.42
CA SER A 50 -9.89 1.00 -21.89
C SER A 50 -8.39 1.22 -22.04
N TYR A 51 -7.56 0.59 -21.20
CA TYR A 51 -6.10 0.57 -21.37
C TYR A 51 -5.74 0.03 -22.74
N PHE A 52 -6.21 -1.19 -23.09
CA PHE A 52 -5.93 -1.77 -24.39
C PHE A 52 -6.58 -1.00 -25.54
N LYS A 53 -7.76 -0.40 -25.31
CA LYS A 53 -8.38 0.51 -26.29
C LYS A 53 -7.44 1.63 -26.67
N ASN A 54 -6.91 2.34 -25.67
CA ASN A 54 -6.03 3.48 -25.84
C ASN A 54 -4.69 3.06 -26.42
N GLU A 55 -4.07 2.04 -25.84
CA GLU A 55 -2.78 1.49 -26.28
C GLU A 55 -2.85 1.09 -27.76
N LEU A 56 -3.84 0.29 -28.18
CA LEU A 56 -3.92 -0.20 -29.56
C LEU A 56 -4.37 0.86 -30.57
N THR A 57 -4.97 1.96 -30.14
CA THR A 57 -5.24 3.12 -31.02
C THR A 57 -4.06 4.07 -31.17
N ASN A 58 -3.06 3.97 -30.29
CA ASN A 58 -1.89 4.83 -30.34
C ASN A 58 -1.06 4.53 -31.60
N THR A 59 -0.75 5.57 -32.38
CA THR A 59 0.03 5.47 -33.61
C THR A 59 1.51 5.15 -33.37
N THR A 60 1.98 5.26 -32.13
CA THR A 60 3.37 4.94 -31.75
C THR A 60 3.56 3.50 -31.26
N VAL A 61 2.53 2.65 -31.27
CA VAL A 61 2.69 1.23 -30.93
C VAL A 61 3.67 0.59 -31.89
N THR A 62 4.64 -0.15 -31.33
CA THR A 62 5.63 -0.87 -32.13
C THR A 62 4.93 -1.91 -32.99
N VAL A 63 5.21 -1.89 -34.29
CA VAL A 63 4.73 -2.87 -35.24
C VAL A 63 5.92 -3.69 -35.71
N ASN A 64 5.78 -5.02 -35.77
CA ASN A 64 6.83 -5.90 -36.27
C ASN A 64 6.82 -6.00 -37.81
N GLU A 65 7.74 -6.78 -38.37
CA GLU A 65 7.90 -6.98 -39.81
C GLU A 65 6.63 -7.53 -40.52
N ASN A 66 5.75 -8.20 -39.78
CA ASN A 66 4.50 -8.78 -40.29
C ASN A 66 3.27 -7.87 -40.06
N ASN A 67 3.46 -6.59 -39.79
CA ASN A 67 2.40 -5.64 -39.43
C ASN A 67 1.62 -5.99 -38.14
N ILE A 68 2.21 -6.78 -37.24
CA ILE A 68 1.61 -7.17 -35.96
C ILE A 68 2.01 -6.18 -34.87
N LYS A 69 1.03 -5.70 -34.10
CA LYS A 69 1.26 -4.75 -33.00
C LYS A 69 1.91 -5.47 -31.80
N VAL A 70 2.93 -4.86 -31.20
CA VAL A 70 3.65 -5.41 -30.05
C VAL A 70 3.47 -4.52 -28.83
N ILE A 71 2.93 -5.10 -27.75
CA ILE A 71 2.79 -4.44 -26.45
C ILE A 71 3.77 -5.10 -25.47
N ILE A 72 4.48 -4.31 -24.66
CA ILE A 72 5.48 -4.81 -23.71
C ILE A 72 5.03 -4.48 -22.28
N LYS A 73 4.87 -5.51 -21.44
CA LYS A 73 4.44 -5.45 -20.04
C LYS A 73 5.40 -6.23 -19.14
N PRO A 74 6.61 -5.69 -18.89
CA PRO A 74 7.67 -6.45 -18.23
C PRO A 74 7.44 -6.68 -16.73
N ASN A 75 6.47 -5.96 -16.15
CA ASN A 75 6.11 -6.06 -14.73
C ASN A 75 4.96 -7.04 -14.46
N ILE A 76 4.36 -7.61 -15.51
CA ILE A 76 3.33 -8.64 -15.38
C ILE A 76 3.98 -10.00 -15.65
N SER A 77 3.76 -10.96 -14.76
CA SER A 77 4.30 -12.30 -14.96
C SER A 77 3.49 -13.07 -16.00
N SER A 78 4.12 -14.00 -16.71
CA SER A 78 3.42 -14.89 -17.65
C SER A 78 2.25 -15.64 -17.03
N GLN A 79 2.40 -16.09 -15.79
CA GLN A 79 1.34 -16.79 -15.06
C GLN A 79 0.13 -15.87 -14.80
N VAL A 80 0.37 -14.62 -14.36
CA VAL A 80 -0.69 -13.63 -14.18
C VAL A 80 -1.37 -13.30 -15.50
N PHE A 81 -0.58 -13.09 -16.56
CA PHE A 81 -1.13 -12.70 -17.86
C PHE A 81 -1.97 -13.80 -18.50
N GLU A 82 -1.63 -15.08 -18.28
CA GLU A 82 -2.44 -16.20 -18.73
C GLU A 82 -3.84 -16.19 -18.09
N ILE A 83 -3.93 -15.88 -16.79
CA ILE A 83 -5.22 -15.74 -16.09
C ILE A 83 -6.01 -14.56 -16.67
N ILE A 84 -5.33 -13.43 -16.93
CA ILE A 84 -5.95 -12.24 -17.52
C ILE A 84 -6.51 -12.53 -18.92
N LEU A 85 -5.80 -13.30 -19.76
CA LEU A 85 -6.32 -13.67 -21.08
C LEU A 85 -7.58 -14.53 -21.00
N LYS A 86 -7.61 -15.52 -20.08
CA LYS A 86 -8.81 -16.34 -19.85
C LYS A 86 -9.99 -15.48 -19.37
N TYR A 87 -9.73 -14.46 -18.56
CA TYR A 87 -10.75 -13.46 -18.18
C TYR A 87 -11.20 -12.56 -19.34
N ILE A 88 -10.28 -12.14 -20.20
CA ILE A 88 -10.61 -11.29 -21.35
C ILE A 88 -11.53 -12.02 -22.32
N TYR A 89 -11.20 -13.26 -22.69
CA TYR A 89 -11.90 -14.04 -23.70
C TYR A 89 -13.11 -14.79 -23.13
N GLY A 90 -12.93 -15.51 -22.03
CA GLY A 90 -13.97 -16.35 -21.44
C GLY A 90 -14.77 -15.67 -20.32
N GLY A 91 -14.27 -14.57 -19.73
CA GLY A 91 -14.87 -14.02 -18.50
C GLY A 91 -14.70 -14.92 -17.29
N ILE A 92 -13.75 -15.86 -17.33
CA ILE A 92 -13.52 -16.87 -16.29
C ILE A 92 -12.21 -16.57 -15.57
N VAL A 93 -12.23 -16.66 -14.24
CA VAL A 93 -11.04 -16.52 -13.38
C VAL A 93 -11.04 -17.69 -12.40
N ASN A 94 -10.01 -18.53 -12.47
CA ASN A 94 -9.81 -19.60 -11.49
C ASN A 94 -8.48 -19.37 -10.76
N VAL A 95 -8.58 -19.14 -9.44
CA VAL A 95 -7.43 -18.90 -8.55
C VAL A 95 -7.30 -19.97 -7.45
N GLU A 96 -8.06 -21.06 -7.51
CA GLU A 96 -8.11 -22.09 -6.45
C GLU A 96 -6.72 -22.70 -6.17
N ASN A 97 -5.98 -23.03 -7.23
CA ASN A 97 -4.64 -23.62 -7.15
C ASN A 97 -3.52 -22.61 -7.43
N VAL A 98 -3.83 -21.31 -7.37
CA VAL A 98 -2.86 -20.24 -7.59
C VAL A 98 -2.29 -19.78 -6.26
N ASN A 99 -0.97 -19.62 -6.18
CA ASN A 99 -0.34 -19.14 -4.95
C ASN A 99 -0.78 -17.69 -4.66
N THR A 100 -0.89 -17.31 -3.38
CA THR A 100 -1.44 -16.02 -2.98
C THR A 100 -0.66 -14.82 -3.53
N LYS A 101 0.67 -14.95 -3.70
CA LYS A 101 1.47 -13.86 -4.28
C LYS A 101 1.06 -13.59 -5.73
N THR A 102 0.84 -14.63 -6.53
CA THR A 102 0.33 -14.49 -7.90
C THR A 102 -1.09 -13.94 -7.93
N ILE A 103 -1.96 -14.30 -6.96
CA ILE A 103 -3.30 -13.69 -6.83
C ILE A 103 -3.18 -12.19 -6.53
N TYR A 104 -2.25 -11.81 -5.65
CA TYR A 104 -1.95 -10.41 -5.36
C TYR A 104 -1.44 -9.67 -6.60
N GLU A 105 -0.48 -10.23 -7.33
CA GLU A 105 0.03 -9.67 -8.58
C GLU A 105 -1.08 -9.56 -9.66
N LEU A 106 -2.02 -10.51 -9.70
CA LEU A 106 -3.20 -10.45 -10.56
C LEU A 106 -4.10 -9.25 -10.24
N MET A 107 -4.33 -8.95 -8.95
CA MET A 107 -5.06 -7.75 -8.54
C MET A 107 -4.37 -6.48 -9.07
N ILE A 108 -3.05 -6.37 -8.90
CA ILE A 108 -2.27 -5.22 -9.36
C ILE A 108 -2.32 -5.09 -10.89
N ALA A 109 -2.08 -6.19 -11.61
CA ALA A 109 -2.09 -6.19 -13.07
C ALA A 109 -3.48 -5.91 -13.65
N ALA A 110 -4.53 -6.44 -13.02
CA ALA A 110 -5.91 -6.13 -13.40
C ALA A 110 -6.18 -4.62 -13.28
N LYS A 111 -5.71 -3.98 -12.21
CA LYS A 111 -5.83 -2.54 -12.05
C LYS A 111 -5.01 -1.75 -13.08
N GLU A 112 -3.75 -2.12 -13.30
CA GLU A 112 -2.86 -1.50 -14.30
C GLU A 112 -3.45 -1.56 -15.72
N LEU A 113 -4.12 -2.67 -16.06
CA LEU A 113 -4.76 -2.87 -17.35
C LEU A 113 -6.22 -2.38 -17.38
N GLU A 114 -6.65 -1.63 -16.38
CA GLU A 114 -7.98 -1.02 -16.26
C GLU A 114 -9.15 -2.04 -16.28
N PHE A 115 -8.93 -3.24 -15.75
CA PHE A 115 -9.97 -4.25 -15.49
C PHE A 115 -10.57 -4.09 -14.09
N GLU A 116 -11.35 -3.02 -13.90
CA GLU A 116 -11.87 -2.60 -12.59
C GLU A 116 -12.70 -3.69 -11.86
N GLU A 117 -13.57 -4.41 -12.60
CA GLU A 117 -14.38 -5.51 -12.05
C GLU A 117 -13.51 -6.64 -11.49
N LEU A 118 -12.56 -7.11 -12.31
CA LEU A 118 -11.61 -8.15 -11.91
C LEU A 118 -10.77 -7.72 -10.71
N SER A 119 -10.24 -6.50 -10.74
CA SER A 119 -9.40 -5.97 -9.66
C SER A 119 -10.15 -5.98 -8.32
N LYS A 120 -11.42 -5.54 -8.30
CA LYS A 120 -12.25 -5.49 -7.10
C LYS A 120 -12.62 -6.87 -6.55
N GLU A 121 -12.92 -7.81 -7.45
CA GLU A 121 -13.23 -9.19 -7.09
C GLU A 121 -12.01 -9.85 -6.41
N ILE A 122 -10.82 -9.69 -6.99
CA ILE A 122 -9.59 -10.26 -6.45
C ILE A 122 -9.17 -9.59 -5.14
N GLU A 123 -9.33 -8.26 -5.02
CA GLU A 123 -9.11 -7.53 -3.77
C GLU A 123 -9.97 -8.11 -2.63
N SER A 124 -11.26 -8.32 -2.89
CA SER A 124 -12.22 -8.88 -1.92
C SER A 124 -11.84 -10.32 -1.55
N HIS A 125 -11.53 -11.16 -2.55
CA HIS A 125 -11.09 -12.53 -2.33
C HIS A 125 -9.83 -12.63 -1.44
N LEU A 126 -8.85 -11.74 -1.64
CA LEU A 126 -7.63 -11.69 -0.83
C LEU A 126 -7.92 -11.34 0.63
N ILE A 127 -8.81 -10.37 0.87
CA ILE A 127 -9.22 -9.96 2.21
C ILE A 127 -9.95 -11.11 2.92
N ASP A 128 -10.92 -11.73 2.24
CA ASP A 128 -11.80 -12.71 2.86
C ASP A 128 -11.11 -14.06 3.11
N THR A 129 -10.27 -14.50 2.18
CA THR A 129 -9.74 -15.88 2.19
C THR A 129 -8.23 -15.95 2.47
N LYS A 130 -7.48 -14.87 2.23
CA LYS A 130 -6.00 -14.86 2.30
C LYS A 130 -5.46 -13.88 3.36
N ALA A 131 -6.30 -13.46 4.32
CA ALA A 131 -5.94 -12.59 5.42
C ALA A 131 -4.67 -13.02 6.20
N ALA A 132 -4.44 -14.33 6.37
CA ALA A 132 -3.23 -14.85 7.03
C ALA A 132 -1.95 -14.50 6.23
N TRP A 133 -1.98 -14.67 4.91
CA TRP A 133 -0.84 -14.34 4.05
C TRP A 133 -0.56 -12.84 4.02
N ILE A 134 -1.60 -12.01 4.03
CA ILE A 134 -1.45 -10.54 4.11
C ILE A 134 -0.72 -10.16 5.41
N ARG A 135 -1.06 -10.80 6.54
CA ARG A 135 -0.38 -10.55 7.83
C ARG A 135 1.10 -10.95 7.81
N THR A 136 1.45 -12.07 7.17
CA THR A 136 2.86 -12.50 7.10
C THR A 136 3.69 -11.67 6.10
N HIS A 137 3.05 -11.03 5.12
CA HIS A 137 3.71 -10.19 4.11
C HIS A 137 3.31 -8.71 4.26
N PHE A 138 3.02 -8.29 5.49
CA PHE A 138 2.31 -7.04 5.77
C PHE A 138 3.04 -5.80 5.24
N SER A 139 4.34 -5.65 5.56
CA SER A 139 5.16 -4.51 5.09
C SER A 139 5.12 -4.39 3.56
N PHE A 140 5.31 -5.50 2.86
CA PHE A 140 5.27 -5.55 1.40
C PHE A 140 3.90 -5.12 0.83
N VAL A 141 2.80 -5.69 1.34
CA VAL A 141 1.45 -5.36 0.88
C VAL A 141 1.13 -3.90 1.17
N TYR A 142 1.40 -3.44 2.39
CA TYR A 142 1.10 -2.08 2.82
C TYR A 142 1.86 -1.04 2.00
N GLN A 143 3.14 -1.25 1.73
CA GLN A 143 3.91 -0.33 0.88
C GLN A 143 3.40 -0.29 -0.56
N SER A 144 3.04 -1.44 -1.13
CA SER A 144 2.61 -1.50 -2.53
C SER A 144 1.23 -0.90 -2.76
N ILE A 145 0.28 -1.08 -1.85
CA ILE A 145 -1.06 -0.47 -2.00
C ILE A 145 -1.02 1.06 -1.92
N PHE A 146 -0.16 1.65 -1.08
CA PHE A 146 -0.02 3.10 -0.99
C PHE A 146 0.68 3.69 -2.21
N LYS A 147 1.56 2.92 -2.86
CA LYS A 147 2.20 3.34 -4.12
C LYS A 147 1.20 3.48 -5.26
N ILE A 148 0.17 2.65 -5.26
CA ILE A 148 -0.86 2.64 -6.29
C ILE A 148 -2.02 3.58 -5.91
N ASN A 149 -2.32 3.68 -4.61
CA ASN A 149 -3.34 4.57 -4.02
C ASN A 149 -4.78 4.34 -4.54
N GLU A 150 -5.12 3.11 -4.92
CA GLU A 150 -6.45 2.79 -5.48
C GLU A 150 -7.19 1.67 -4.71
N PHE A 151 -6.49 0.84 -3.93
CA PHE A 151 -7.06 -0.32 -3.22
C PHE A 151 -7.61 0.06 -1.84
N LYS A 152 -8.73 0.80 -1.81
CA LYS A 152 -9.27 1.36 -0.56
C LYS A 152 -9.79 0.31 0.42
N ASN A 153 -10.29 -0.82 -0.05
CA ASN A 153 -10.77 -1.89 0.84
C ASN A 153 -9.61 -2.58 1.53
N LEU A 154 -8.56 -2.91 0.77
CA LEU A 154 -7.33 -3.50 1.29
C LEU A 154 -6.55 -2.52 2.17
N GLU A 155 -6.54 -1.22 1.82
CA GLU A 155 -6.01 -0.16 2.68
C GLU A 155 -6.71 -0.13 4.02
N ASN A 156 -8.05 -0.10 4.04
CA ASN A 156 -8.84 -0.12 5.27
C ASN A 156 -8.60 -1.38 6.11
N PHE A 157 -8.55 -2.55 5.45
CA PHE A 157 -8.22 -3.81 6.09
C PHE A 157 -6.85 -3.77 6.77
N CYS A 158 -5.81 -3.34 6.05
CA CYS A 158 -4.45 -3.23 6.59
C CYS A 158 -4.35 -2.20 7.71
N ASN A 159 -5.01 -1.04 7.55
CA ASN A 159 -5.06 0.00 8.57
C ASN A 159 -5.71 -0.49 9.87
N ASN A 160 -6.74 -1.33 9.79
CA ASN A 160 -7.35 -1.97 10.96
C ASN A 160 -6.40 -2.93 11.68
N ILE A 161 -5.51 -3.59 10.94
CA ILE A 161 -4.45 -4.42 11.51
C ILE A 161 -3.39 -3.54 12.19
N ILE A 162 -2.87 -2.51 11.51
CA ILE A 162 -1.85 -1.60 12.08
C ILE A 162 -2.33 -0.93 13.35
N ALA A 163 -3.62 -0.56 13.42
CA ALA A 163 -4.17 0.02 14.64
C ALA A 163 -3.84 -0.85 15.86
N LYS A 164 -3.98 -2.18 15.74
CA LYS A 164 -3.77 -3.15 16.81
C LYS A 164 -2.34 -3.69 16.91
N HIS A 165 -1.64 -3.78 15.78
CA HIS A 165 -0.29 -4.35 15.66
C HIS A 165 0.64 -3.39 14.90
N PRO A 166 0.92 -2.21 15.47
CA PRO A 166 1.69 -1.16 14.82
C PRO A 166 3.17 -1.54 14.59
N ASN A 167 3.69 -2.47 15.40
CA ASN A 167 5.03 -3.03 15.26
C ASN A 167 5.28 -3.70 13.90
N LEU A 168 4.23 -4.19 13.22
CA LEU A 168 4.34 -4.77 11.87
C LEU A 168 4.92 -3.79 10.82
N ILE A 169 4.82 -2.49 11.07
CA ILE A 169 5.39 -1.44 10.21
C ILE A 169 6.53 -0.72 10.90
N PHE A 170 6.35 -0.27 12.15
CA PHE A 170 7.37 0.56 12.80
C PHE A 170 8.68 -0.20 13.09
N GLU A 171 8.60 -1.51 13.32
CA GLU A 171 9.77 -2.36 13.59
C GLU A 171 10.23 -3.13 12.33
N SER A 172 9.63 -2.87 11.16
CA SER A 172 10.05 -3.52 9.92
C SER A 172 11.36 -2.95 9.40
N GLU A 173 12.18 -3.78 8.75
CA GLU A 173 13.45 -3.35 8.14
C GLU A 173 13.23 -2.25 7.10
N ASP A 174 12.08 -2.30 6.42
CA ASP A 174 11.69 -1.36 5.36
C ASP A 174 10.97 -0.11 5.89
N PHE A 175 10.85 0.09 7.21
CA PHE A 175 10.13 1.25 7.75
C PHE A 175 10.62 2.59 7.17
N LYS A 176 11.94 2.74 7.01
CA LYS A 176 12.57 3.95 6.46
C LYS A 176 12.23 4.20 4.98
N SER A 177 11.82 3.17 4.25
CA SER A 177 11.40 3.27 2.85
C SER A 177 9.90 3.53 2.70
N LEU A 178 9.12 3.44 3.79
CA LEU A 178 7.68 3.67 3.81
C LEU A 178 7.33 5.02 3.18
N GLN A 179 6.25 5.03 2.39
CA GLN A 179 5.75 6.23 1.73
C GLN A 179 5.11 7.20 2.73
N GLU A 180 5.24 8.49 2.44
CA GLU A 180 4.67 9.58 3.26
C GLU A 180 3.17 9.43 3.46
N SER A 181 2.41 9.16 2.38
CA SER A 181 0.96 8.92 2.44
C SER A 181 0.58 7.76 3.37
N ALA A 182 1.39 6.70 3.38
CA ALA A 182 1.20 5.54 4.23
C ALA A 182 1.41 5.87 5.70
N LEU A 183 2.48 6.62 6.02
CA LEU A 183 2.77 7.06 7.39
C LEU A 183 1.74 8.08 7.88
N VAL A 184 1.31 9.03 7.05
CA VAL A 184 0.19 9.95 7.36
C VAL A 184 -1.07 9.17 7.69
N SER A 185 -1.40 8.14 6.89
CA SER A 185 -2.58 7.30 7.13
C SER A 185 -2.53 6.60 8.49
N ILE A 186 -1.36 6.12 8.92
CA ILE A 186 -1.14 5.54 10.26
C ILE A 186 -1.34 6.60 11.36
N LEU A 187 -0.69 7.76 11.23
CA LEU A 187 -0.69 8.80 12.26
C LEU A 187 -2.07 9.41 12.49
N LYS A 188 -2.96 9.40 11.49
CA LYS A 188 -4.35 9.87 11.64
C LYS A 188 -5.23 8.96 12.51
N ARG A 189 -4.83 7.72 12.80
CA ARG A 189 -5.71 6.72 13.44
C ARG A 189 -5.80 6.85 14.95
N ASP A 190 -6.98 7.16 15.48
CA ASP A 190 -7.18 7.26 16.94
C ASP A 190 -6.98 5.92 17.68
N GLY A 191 -7.19 4.78 17.02
CA GLY A 191 -7.02 3.47 17.64
C GLY A 191 -5.61 2.88 17.61
N LEU A 192 -4.57 3.67 17.27
CA LEU A 192 -3.20 3.18 17.15
C LEU A 192 -2.60 2.82 18.52
N GLN A 193 -2.25 1.55 18.73
CA GLN A 193 -1.74 1.01 19.99
C GLN A 193 -0.23 1.28 20.20
N VAL A 194 0.19 2.55 20.18
CA VAL A 194 1.59 2.97 20.47
C VAL A 194 1.57 4.23 21.34
N LYS A 195 2.56 4.39 22.22
CA LYS A 195 2.75 5.65 22.97
C LYS A 195 3.14 6.78 22.02
N GLU A 196 2.61 7.97 22.24
CA GLU A 196 2.93 9.15 21.41
C GLU A 196 4.43 9.48 21.37
N SER A 197 5.14 9.26 22.48
CA SER A 197 6.61 9.41 22.55
C SER A 197 7.34 8.46 21.59
N ASP A 198 6.87 7.23 21.45
CA ASP A 198 7.51 6.23 20.59
C ASP A 198 7.15 6.51 19.13
N ILE A 199 5.92 6.94 18.85
CA ILE A 199 5.52 7.45 17.52
C ILE A 199 6.45 8.59 17.09
N TRP A 200 6.77 9.51 18.00
CA TRP A 200 7.69 10.63 17.73
C TRP A 200 9.05 10.13 17.31
N ASP A 201 9.64 9.20 18.07
CA ASP A 201 10.95 8.63 17.75
C ASP A 201 10.94 7.94 16.39
N TYR A 202 9.88 7.20 16.04
CA TYR A 202 9.76 6.58 14.72
C TYR A 202 9.71 7.61 13.59
N VAL A 203 8.90 8.67 13.73
CA VAL A 203 8.78 9.71 12.70
C VAL A 203 10.09 10.50 12.55
N ILE A 204 10.78 10.81 13.65
CA ILE A 204 12.11 11.44 13.60
C ILE A 204 13.12 10.53 12.91
N LYS A 205 13.17 9.24 13.26
CA LYS A 205 14.03 8.24 12.58
C LYS A 205 13.72 8.15 11.09
N TRP A 206 12.45 8.18 10.71
CA TRP A 206 12.03 8.20 9.31
C TRP A 206 12.51 9.47 8.61
N GLY A 207 12.31 10.65 9.22
CA GLY A 207 12.73 11.94 8.68
C GLY A 207 14.24 12.03 8.47
N ILE A 208 15.04 11.59 9.45
CA ILE A 208 16.50 11.55 9.33
C ILE A 208 16.91 10.59 8.21
N ALA A 209 16.27 9.42 8.10
CA ALA A 209 16.58 8.46 7.03
C ALA A 209 16.25 8.99 5.61
N LYS A 210 15.33 9.94 5.48
CA LYS A 210 15.04 10.63 4.21
C LYS A 210 16.03 11.74 3.87
N ASN A 211 16.84 12.16 4.82
CA ASN A 211 17.80 13.26 4.68
C ASN A 211 19.22 12.77 5.06
N PRO A 212 19.88 11.97 4.20
CA PRO A 212 21.14 11.32 4.52
C PRO A 212 22.31 12.30 4.77
N ASP A 213 22.17 13.56 4.33
CA ASP A 213 23.19 14.60 4.51
C ASP A 213 23.15 15.25 5.91
N LEU A 214 22.16 14.92 6.75
CA LEU A 214 22.09 15.43 8.11
C LEU A 214 23.22 14.86 8.98
N PRO A 215 23.83 15.68 9.85
CA PRO A 215 24.84 15.19 10.79
C PRO A 215 24.29 14.10 11.70
N VAL A 216 25.13 13.12 12.04
CA VAL A 216 24.74 11.99 12.90
C VAL A 216 24.45 12.47 14.33
N LYS A 217 25.22 13.44 14.82
CA LYS A 217 25.08 14.00 16.17
C LYS A 217 24.22 15.25 16.14
N LEU A 218 23.22 15.31 17.01
CA LEU A 218 22.27 16.41 17.05
C LEU A 218 22.94 17.74 17.44
N GLU A 219 24.03 17.69 18.21
CA GLU A 219 24.81 18.86 18.63
C GLU A 219 25.48 19.59 17.45
N GLU A 220 25.66 18.89 16.31
CA GLU A 220 26.25 19.43 15.08
C GLU A 220 25.19 20.06 14.15
N TRP A 221 23.91 20.08 14.55
CA TRP A 221 22.84 20.56 13.68
C TRP A 221 22.76 22.08 13.60
N SER A 222 22.84 22.60 12.38
CA SER A 222 22.54 24.00 12.05
C SER A 222 21.03 24.26 11.97
N ASP A 223 20.62 25.52 11.92
CA ASP A 223 19.21 25.89 11.68
C ASP A 223 18.69 25.36 10.34
N GLU A 224 19.57 25.27 9.32
CA GLU A 224 19.24 24.70 8.01
C GLU A 224 18.97 23.19 8.09
N ASN A 225 19.69 22.47 8.95
CA ASN A 225 19.45 21.05 9.19
C ASN A 225 18.07 20.81 9.83
N PHE A 226 17.70 21.64 10.82
CA PHE A 226 16.35 21.60 11.40
C PHE A 226 15.27 21.99 10.39
N LEU A 227 15.51 22.97 9.54
CA LEU A 227 14.58 23.37 8.49
C LEU A 227 14.36 22.23 7.48
N THR A 228 15.42 21.55 7.05
CA THR A 228 15.36 20.37 6.18
C THR A 228 14.50 19.26 6.79
N LEU A 229 14.70 18.95 8.08
CA LEU A 229 13.85 17.99 8.78
C LEU A 229 12.40 18.49 8.91
N LYS A 230 12.18 19.76 9.22
CA LYS A 230 10.84 20.37 9.32
C LYS A 230 10.06 20.23 8.01
N ILE A 231 10.68 20.54 6.88
CA ILE A 231 10.07 20.41 5.54
C ILE A 231 9.71 18.94 5.27
N THR A 232 10.61 18.01 5.59
CA THR A 232 10.36 16.58 5.42
C THR A 232 9.20 16.07 6.28
N LEU A 233 9.06 16.59 7.50
CA LEU A 233 8.07 16.11 8.45
C LEU A 233 6.76 16.91 8.45
N GLN A 234 6.63 17.93 7.60
CA GLN A 234 5.54 18.90 7.66
C GLN A 234 4.14 18.28 7.61
N GLN A 235 3.96 17.16 6.89
CA GLN A 235 2.66 16.48 6.81
C GLN A 235 2.37 15.60 8.03
N PHE A 236 3.36 15.26 8.84
CA PHE A 236 3.20 14.42 10.03
C PHE A 236 3.02 15.24 11.30
N LEU A 237 3.71 16.39 11.41
CA LEU A 237 3.70 17.24 12.62
C LEU A 237 2.28 17.60 13.10
N PRO A 238 1.29 17.90 12.23
CA PRO A 238 -0.08 18.17 12.66
C PRO A 238 -0.86 16.96 13.19
N HIS A 239 -0.33 15.74 13.09
CA HIS A 239 -0.99 14.50 13.49
C HIS A 239 -0.51 13.92 14.84
N PHE A 240 0.43 14.61 15.48
CA PHE A 240 0.93 14.29 16.82
C PHE A 240 0.01 14.77 17.92
N ARG A 241 -0.22 13.94 18.94
CA ARG A 241 -0.97 14.33 20.13
C ARG A 241 -0.01 14.81 21.21
N TYR A 242 0.63 15.96 20.98
CA TYR A 242 1.70 16.48 21.83
C TYR A 242 1.31 16.60 23.32
N PHE A 243 0.09 17.04 23.60
CA PHE A 243 -0.46 17.18 24.96
C PHE A 243 -0.82 15.84 25.64
N HIS A 244 -0.57 14.73 24.96
CA HIS A 244 -0.70 13.37 25.50
C HIS A 244 0.66 12.66 25.62
N ILE A 245 1.75 13.40 25.43
CA ILE A 245 3.13 12.95 25.71
C ILE A 245 3.46 13.27 27.17
N SER A 246 4.19 12.39 27.85
CA SER A 246 4.60 12.63 29.23
C SER A 246 5.55 13.83 29.33
N ASN A 247 5.52 14.55 30.47
CA ASN A 247 6.40 15.70 30.69
C ASN A 247 7.89 15.35 30.52
N ALA A 248 8.28 14.15 30.98
CA ALA A 248 9.65 13.65 30.81
C ALA A 248 9.99 13.46 29.33
N ASP A 249 9.12 12.79 28.57
CA ASP A 249 9.36 12.56 27.13
C ASP A 249 9.31 13.86 26.32
N ILE A 250 8.53 14.87 26.72
CA ILE A 250 8.57 16.21 26.10
C ILE A 250 9.96 16.82 26.28
N MET A 251 10.53 16.74 27.47
CA MET A 251 11.84 17.31 27.77
C MET A 251 12.99 16.53 27.15
N ASP A 252 12.89 15.21 27.08
CA ASP A 252 13.98 14.33 26.66
C ASP A 252 13.95 14.05 25.15
N ARG A 253 12.76 13.91 24.54
CA ARG A 253 12.58 13.49 23.14
C ARG A 253 12.10 14.60 22.22
N ILE A 254 11.22 15.49 22.68
CA ILE A 254 10.64 16.56 21.83
C ILE A 254 11.52 17.81 21.82
N LYS A 255 11.92 18.29 23.01
CA LYS A 255 12.73 19.51 23.20
C LYS A 255 13.99 19.57 22.33
N PRO A 256 14.76 18.47 22.13
CA PRO A 256 15.95 18.52 21.28
C PRO A 256 15.63 18.94 19.83
N TYR A 257 14.41 18.68 19.37
CA TYR A 257 13.94 19.00 18.03
C TYR A 257 12.97 20.20 17.99
N LYS A 258 12.84 20.99 19.07
CA LYS A 258 11.84 22.08 19.16
C LYS A 258 11.82 23.04 17.96
N LYS A 259 12.94 23.21 17.25
CA LYS A 259 13.08 24.08 16.07
C LYS A 259 12.24 23.62 14.87
N ILE A 260 11.82 22.35 14.83
CA ILE A 260 10.93 21.85 13.77
C ILE A 260 9.44 22.15 14.07
N LEU A 261 9.11 22.49 15.31
CA LEU A 261 7.75 22.82 15.72
C LEU A 261 7.41 24.27 15.38
N ASP A 262 6.13 24.60 15.40
CA ASP A 262 5.69 25.99 15.34
C ASP A 262 5.88 26.66 16.70
N GLU A 263 6.29 27.93 16.71
CA GLU A 263 6.63 28.65 17.94
C GLU A 263 5.47 28.67 18.94
N GLN A 264 4.24 28.93 18.44
CA GLN A 264 3.04 28.92 19.28
C GLN A 264 2.76 27.54 19.90
N LEU A 265 3.04 26.45 19.17
CA LEU A 265 2.89 25.09 19.70
C LEU A 265 3.92 24.81 20.79
N TRP A 266 5.17 25.22 20.58
CA TRP A 266 6.21 25.06 21.59
C TRP A 266 5.92 25.86 22.85
N ASP A 267 5.48 27.11 22.72
CA ASP A 267 5.11 27.96 23.85
C ASP A 267 3.93 27.39 24.64
N ASP A 268 2.90 26.88 23.95
CA ASP A 268 1.76 26.22 24.58
C ASP A 268 2.17 24.93 25.30
N LEU A 269 3.09 24.13 24.73
CA LEU A 269 3.62 22.93 25.39
C LEU A 269 4.38 23.28 26.67
N ILE A 270 5.25 24.28 26.64
CA ILE A 270 5.96 24.73 27.84
C ILE A 270 4.99 25.30 28.88
N GLN A 271 3.99 26.07 28.44
CA GLN A 271 2.96 26.56 29.35
C GLN A 271 2.19 25.41 29.99
N TYR A 272 1.78 24.40 29.22
CA TYR A 272 1.06 23.23 29.72
C TYR A 272 1.88 22.45 30.77
N LEU A 273 3.19 22.32 30.56
CA LEU A 273 4.11 21.68 31.52
C LEU A 273 4.16 22.42 32.87
N LEU A 274 4.08 23.76 32.85
CA LEU A 274 4.23 24.60 34.05
C LEU A 274 2.89 24.89 34.73
N LEU A 275 1.83 25.10 33.94
CA LEU A 275 0.53 25.63 34.34
C LEU A 275 -0.57 24.99 33.48
N PRO A 276 -0.97 23.73 33.77
CA PRO A 276 -1.88 22.94 32.93
C PRO A 276 -3.30 23.52 32.82
N ASP A 277 -3.72 24.37 33.78
CA ASP A 277 -5.05 24.97 33.81
C ASP A 277 -5.19 26.20 32.88
N ARG A 278 -4.12 26.61 32.20
CA ARG A 278 -4.14 27.78 31.30
C ARG A 278 -4.70 27.43 29.92
N PRO A 279 -5.35 28.39 29.26
CA PRO A 279 -5.89 28.17 27.92
C PRO A 279 -4.76 27.99 26.90
N ILE A 280 -4.82 26.90 26.15
CA ILE A 280 -3.94 26.57 25.03
C ILE A 280 -4.53 27.13 23.73
N LYS A 281 -3.71 27.73 22.87
CA LYS A 281 -4.15 28.26 21.56
C LYS A 281 -4.02 27.24 20.44
N SER A 282 -3.06 26.35 20.57
CA SER A 282 -2.78 25.28 19.61
C SER A 282 -3.92 24.27 19.54
N ILE A 283 -4.06 23.62 18.39
CA ILE A 283 -5.04 22.56 18.20
C ILE A 283 -4.63 21.35 19.06
N ILE A 284 -5.54 20.91 19.93
CA ILE A 284 -5.35 19.70 20.75
C ILE A 284 -6.10 18.56 20.07
N LEU A 285 -5.35 17.55 19.62
CA LEU A 285 -5.93 16.30 19.13
C LEU A 285 -6.36 15.42 20.31
N PRO A 286 -7.45 14.66 20.19
CA PRO A 286 -7.89 13.74 21.24
C PRO A 286 -6.90 12.59 21.45
N ALA A 287 -6.87 12.06 22.66
CA ALA A 287 -6.03 10.91 23.02
C ALA A 287 -6.37 9.69 22.16
N ARG A 288 -5.32 8.92 21.78
CA ARG A 288 -5.53 7.63 21.12
C ARG A 288 -6.17 6.64 22.10
N SER A 289 -7.12 5.85 21.61
CA SER A 289 -7.77 4.80 22.40
C SER A 289 -6.85 3.59 22.55
N ILE A 290 -5.95 3.66 23.54
CA ILE A 290 -5.07 2.53 23.89
C ILE A 290 -5.92 1.50 24.64
N SER A 291 -6.22 0.37 23.98
CA SER A 291 -6.81 -0.80 24.61
C SER A 291 -5.68 -1.67 25.14
N ILE A 292 -5.52 -1.69 26.47
CA ILE A 292 -4.70 -2.70 27.12
C ILE A 292 -5.50 -4.01 27.01
N SER A 293 -5.29 -4.78 25.94
CA SER A 293 -5.75 -6.17 25.96
C SER A 293 -4.85 -6.91 26.94
N GLU A 294 -5.29 -7.06 28.18
CA GLU A 294 -4.75 -8.11 29.05
C GLU A 294 -4.94 -9.43 28.30
N LEU A 295 -3.83 -10.02 27.84
CA LEU A 295 -3.86 -11.35 27.25
C LEU A 295 -4.48 -12.28 28.29
N PRO A 296 -5.47 -13.13 27.93
CA PRO A 296 -6.03 -14.06 28.89
C PRO A 296 -4.90 -14.91 29.48
N SER A 297 -4.83 -14.95 30.80
CA SER A 297 -3.86 -15.77 31.53
C SER A 297 -3.95 -17.20 31.00
N ARG A 298 -2.83 -17.75 30.54
CA ARG A 298 -2.76 -19.17 30.20
C ARG A 298 -3.13 -19.97 31.45
N GLU A 299 -4.35 -20.48 31.51
CA GLU A 299 -4.67 -21.56 32.42
C GLU A 299 -3.78 -22.75 32.05
N ILE A 300 -2.76 -22.97 32.86
CA ILE A 300 -1.96 -24.19 32.82
C ILE A 300 -2.91 -25.30 33.30
N ASN A 301 -3.56 -25.98 32.37
CA ASN A 301 -4.19 -27.26 32.63
C ASN A 301 -3.08 -28.26 32.98
N LEU A 302 -2.77 -28.34 34.28
CA LEU A 302 -2.03 -29.45 34.88
C LEU A 302 -2.91 -30.71 34.75
N PHE A 303 -2.72 -31.45 33.66
CA PHE A 303 -3.09 -32.86 33.64
C PHE A 303 -2.27 -33.57 34.71
N ARG A 304 -2.94 -33.97 35.80
CA ARG A 304 -2.41 -34.96 36.73
C ARG A 304 -2.49 -36.33 36.05
N LEU A 305 -1.36 -37.03 36.07
CA LEU A 305 -1.21 -38.47 35.80
C LEU A 305 -2.16 -39.30 36.66
#